data_AF-A0A6M4IQK4-F1
#
_entry.id   AF-A0A6M4IQK4-F1
#
_cell.length_a   1.000
_cell.length_b   1.000
_cell.length_c   1.000
_cell.angle_alpha   90.00
_cell.angle_beta   90.00
_cell.angle_gamma   90.00
#
_symmetry.space_group_name_H-M   'P 1'
#
loop_
_entity.id
_entity.type
_entity.pdbx_description
1 polymer ?
#
loop_
_entity_poly.entity_id
_entity_poly.type
_entity_poly.pdbx_seq_one_letter_code
_entity_poly.pdbx_strand_id
1 'polypeptide(L)'
;MTVSCPDCKSVFRVDPAKVPATGVRARCSVCGGVIAIGGGTLPVSVTPASSSAAVAPFGNGQSRLTPIATTPATAPLPQTASVMTPPAPATVPAAYQPAGASTATSTATFTPATTTPLSSPATATPALGKRPINPFLRADPAQRARRLARALVSDLVAYHPQKRDEGLRDGTLRQLFREEIKKSYEEYVEQVGRDVAEHSPYFQEALNEILAGGRRLF
;
A
#
# COMPACT_ATOMS: atom_id res chain seq x y z
N MET A 1 18.33 -21.92 -4.16
CA MET A 1 17.08 -22.72 -4.17
C MET A 1 15.93 -21.93 -4.81
N THR A 2 14.82 -22.59 -5.13
CA THR A 2 13.58 -21.94 -5.61
C THR A 2 12.48 -22.06 -4.55
N VAL A 3 11.74 -20.98 -4.32
CA VAL A 3 10.60 -20.96 -3.38
C VAL A 3 9.37 -20.40 -4.06
N SER A 4 8.23 -21.05 -3.88
CA SER A 4 6.92 -20.61 -4.40
C SER A 4 6.09 -19.92 -3.33
N CYS A 5 5.42 -18.83 -3.69
CA CYS A 5 4.42 -18.18 -2.83
C CYS A 5 3.17 -19.06 -2.67
N PRO A 6 2.66 -19.32 -1.45
CA PRO A 6 1.45 -20.12 -1.25
C PRO A 6 0.19 -19.43 -1.79
N ASP A 7 0.11 -18.09 -1.70
CA ASP A 7 -1.09 -17.32 -2.04
C ASP A 7 -1.27 -17.15 -3.57
N CYS A 8 -0.21 -16.78 -4.27
CA CYS A 8 -0.27 -16.44 -5.71
C CYS A 8 0.63 -17.30 -6.61
N LYS A 9 1.28 -18.35 -6.08
CA LYS A 9 2.09 -19.35 -6.82
C LYS A 9 3.30 -18.81 -7.60
N SER A 10 3.63 -17.52 -7.46
CA SER A 10 4.85 -16.93 -8.03
C SER A 10 6.12 -17.62 -7.49
N VAL A 11 7.07 -17.92 -8.39
CA VAL A 11 8.32 -18.62 -8.08
C VAL A 11 9.48 -17.63 -7.99
N PHE A 12 10.22 -17.68 -6.89
CA PHE A 12 11.37 -16.82 -6.61
C PHE A 12 12.67 -17.63 -6.53
N ARG A 13 13.74 -17.10 -7.12
CA ARG A 13 15.10 -17.63 -6.96
C ARG A 13 15.71 -17.02 -5.70
N VAL A 14 16.05 -17.86 -4.74
CA VAL A 14 16.62 -17.46 -3.44
C VAL A 14 18.02 -18.06 -3.31
N ASP A 15 18.99 -17.22 -3.00
CA ASP A 15 20.36 -17.64 -2.68
C ASP A 15 20.36 -18.39 -1.34
N PRO A 16 20.75 -19.68 -1.28
CA PRO A 16 20.75 -20.44 -0.04
C PRO A 16 21.74 -19.89 0.99
N ALA A 17 22.83 -19.23 0.57
CA ALA A 17 23.79 -18.63 1.50
C ALA A 17 23.23 -17.41 2.26
N LYS A 18 22.11 -16.83 1.78
CA LYS A 18 21.42 -15.70 2.41
C LYS A 18 20.23 -16.12 3.28
N VAL A 19 19.96 -17.41 3.42
CA VAL A 19 18.87 -17.92 4.26
C VAL A 19 19.47 -18.54 5.53
N PRO A 20 19.17 -18.01 6.73
CA PRO A 20 19.67 -18.59 7.97
C PRO A 20 19.07 -19.98 8.21
N ALA A 21 19.77 -20.81 8.98
CA ALA A 21 19.34 -22.18 9.32
C ALA A 21 17.96 -22.25 10.01
N THR A 22 17.56 -21.17 10.71
CA THR A 22 16.22 -21.00 11.31
C THR A 22 15.10 -20.79 10.29
N GLY A 23 15.44 -20.55 9.02
CA GLY A 23 14.52 -20.02 8.01
C GLY A 23 14.22 -18.53 8.17
N VAL A 24 13.53 -17.98 7.16
CA VAL A 24 13.14 -16.56 7.11
C VAL A 24 11.76 -16.39 6.52
N ARG A 25 11.02 -15.37 6.97
CA ARG A 25 9.72 -14.97 6.41
C ARG A 25 9.91 -13.81 5.43
N ALA A 26 9.71 -14.06 4.14
CA ALA A 26 9.76 -13.05 3.09
C ALA A 26 8.35 -12.61 2.69
N ARG A 27 8.18 -11.37 2.18
CA ARG A 27 6.93 -10.94 1.54
C ARG A 27 7.00 -11.17 0.03
N CYS A 28 5.93 -11.69 -0.55
CA CYS A 28 5.79 -11.84 -1.99
C CYS A 28 5.65 -10.47 -2.66
N SER A 29 6.50 -10.13 -3.63
CA SER A 29 6.38 -8.87 -4.39
C SER A 29 5.15 -8.78 -5.30
N VAL A 30 4.51 -9.92 -5.60
CA VAL A 30 3.36 -9.99 -6.53
C VAL A 30 2.02 -9.83 -5.80
N CYS A 31 1.89 -10.38 -4.58
CA CYS A 31 0.62 -10.40 -3.85
C CYS A 31 0.72 -10.03 -2.36
N GLY A 32 1.89 -9.64 -1.86
CA GLY A 32 2.11 -9.23 -0.46
C GLY A 32 2.10 -10.35 0.59
N GLY A 33 1.61 -11.55 0.23
CA GLY A 33 1.56 -12.73 1.09
C GLY A 33 2.91 -13.16 1.66
N VAL A 34 2.89 -13.84 2.81
CA VAL A 34 4.10 -14.16 3.57
C VAL A 34 4.59 -15.57 3.25
N ILE A 35 5.77 -15.65 2.66
CA ILE A 35 6.44 -16.88 2.26
C ILE A 35 7.38 -17.32 3.38
N ALA A 36 7.16 -18.50 3.95
CA ALA A 36 8.12 -19.14 4.86
C ALA A 36 9.19 -19.86 4.03
N ILE A 37 10.44 -19.44 4.16
CA ILE A 37 11.59 -20.06 3.50
C ILE A 37 12.32 -20.90 4.55
N GLY A 38 12.23 -22.22 4.44
CA GLY A 38 12.91 -23.13 5.36
C GLY A 38 14.42 -23.01 5.25
N GLY A 39 15.10 -22.85 6.39
CA GLY A 39 16.55 -22.98 6.47
C GLY A 39 16.92 -24.46 6.39
N GLY A 40 17.69 -24.84 5.37
CA GLY A 40 18.14 -26.21 5.20
C GLY A 40 19.19 -26.59 6.23
N THR A 41 18.77 -27.16 7.35
CA THR A 41 19.67 -27.90 8.26
C THR A 41 19.48 -29.38 7.95
N LEU A 42 20.57 -30.07 7.57
CA LEU A 42 20.58 -31.54 7.50
C LEU A 42 20.23 -32.11 8.89
N PRO A 43 19.55 -33.27 8.98
CA PRO A 43 19.14 -33.83 10.27
C PRO A 43 20.33 -34.41 11.04
N VAL A 44 21.12 -33.53 11.68
CA VAL A 44 21.93 -33.91 12.82
C VAL A 44 20.95 -34.20 13.95
N SER A 45 20.66 -35.48 14.15
CA SER A 45 19.87 -35.95 15.28
C SER A 45 20.66 -35.71 16.57
N VAL A 46 20.46 -34.55 17.19
CA VAL A 46 20.79 -34.36 18.61
C VAL A 46 19.68 -35.02 19.42
N THR A 47 19.90 -36.29 19.75
CA THR A 47 19.05 -37.09 20.64
C THR A 47 18.81 -36.32 21.94
N PRO A 48 17.56 -36.07 22.36
CA PRO A 48 17.29 -35.39 23.62
C PRO A 48 17.60 -36.35 24.79
N ALA A 49 18.83 -36.27 25.30
CA ALA A 49 19.24 -36.96 26.51
C ALA A 49 18.60 -36.29 27.74
N SER A 50 17.45 -36.82 28.16
CA SER A 50 16.83 -36.48 29.44
C SER A 50 17.58 -37.14 30.59
N SER A 51 18.09 -36.36 31.55
CA SER A 51 18.28 -36.78 32.95
C SER A 51 18.57 -35.59 33.89
N SER A 52 17.52 -35.21 34.62
CA SER A 52 17.46 -34.79 36.02
C SER A 52 18.61 -34.05 36.74
N ALA A 53 18.20 -32.89 37.28
CA ALA A 53 18.35 -32.48 38.68
C ALA A 53 19.72 -32.07 39.26
N ALA A 54 19.83 -30.78 39.60
CA ALA A 54 20.34 -30.35 40.90
C ALA A 54 19.66 -29.03 41.35
N VAL A 55 19.39 -28.98 42.64
CA VAL A 55 18.61 -27.99 43.41
C VAL A 55 19.12 -26.53 43.43
N ALA A 56 18.18 -25.65 43.77
CA ALA A 56 18.23 -24.20 44.04
C ALA A 56 19.16 -23.82 45.26
N PRO A 57 19.25 -22.54 45.78
CA PRO A 57 18.29 -21.44 45.61
C PRO A 57 18.75 -19.95 45.74
N PHE A 58 17.74 -19.06 45.70
CA PHE A 58 17.60 -17.70 46.29
C PHE A 58 18.68 -16.60 46.08
N GLY A 59 18.19 -15.40 45.74
CA GLY A 59 18.99 -14.16 45.66
C GLY A 59 18.15 -12.91 45.40
N ASN A 60 17.13 -12.64 46.23
CA ASN A 60 16.30 -11.45 46.12
C ASN A 60 17.06 -10.22 46.66
N GLY A 61 17.17 -9.13 45.89
CA GLY A 61 18.11 -8.04 46.18
C GLY A 61 17.65 -6.66 45.71
N GLN A 62 16.59 -6.13 46.33
CA GLN A 62 16.21 -4.72 46.17
C GLN A 62 17.11 -3.80 47.01
N SER A 63 17.71 -2.78 46.39
CA SER A 63 17.95 -1.43 46.93
C SER A 63 18.55 -0.57 45.82
N ARG A 64 17.97 0.55 45.38
CA ARG A 64 17.63 1.80 46.11
C ARG A 64 18.89 2.52 46.60
N LEU A 65 19.18 3.68 46.00
CA LEU A 65 19.42 5.00 46.65
C LEU A 65 20.20 5.96 45.74
N THR A 66 19.65 7.17 45.56
CA THR A 66 20.36 8.40 45.13
C THR A 66 21.21 8.98 46.27
N PRO A 67 22.29 9.73 45.98
CA PRO A 67 22.29 11.20 46.14
C PRO A 67 22.93 11.96 44.94
N ILE A 68 22.40 13.09 44.45
CA ILE A 68 22.50 14.50 44.90
C ILE A 68 23.82 15.23 44.51
N ALA A 69 23.64 16.16 43.55
CA ALA A 69 24.24 17.51 43.33
C ALA A 69 25.75 17.81 43.52
N THR A 70 26.28 18.60 42.55
CA THR A 70 27.00 19.86 42.85
C THR A 70 27.11 20.80 41.63
N THR A 71 26.63 22.04 41.80
CA THR A 71 27.04 23.27 41.08
C THR A 71 28.18 23.95 41.89
N PRO A 72 29.02 24.91 41.40
CA PRO A 72 28.69 26.14 40.65
C PRO A 72 29.71 26.42 39.49
N ALA A 73 30.04 27.61 38.96
CA ALA A 73 29.78 29.03 39.28
C ALA A 73 30.07 29.98 38.07
N THR A 74 29.82 31.30 38.23
CA THR A 74 30.63 32.45 37.71
C THR A 74 30.82 32.62 36.18
N ALA A 75 30.67 33.79 35.53
CA ALA A 75 30.15 35.13 35.86
C ALA A 75 29.89 35.92 34.52
N PRO A 76 29.19 37.09 34.53
CA PRO A 76 28.74 37.78 33.31
C PRO A 76 29.66 38.94 32.87
N LEU A 77 29.42 39.51 31.67
CA LEU A 77 29.40 40.96 31.31
C LEU A 77 29.16 41.13 29.77
N PRO A 78 28.83 42.34 29.25
CA PRO A 78 27.95 42.49 28.07
C PRO A 78 28.60 43.20 26.85
N GLN A 79 27.82 43.37 25.77
CA GLN A 79 27.66 44.57 24.91
C GLN A 79 26.92 44.16 23.61
N THR A 80 25.64 44.48 23.42
CA THR A 80 25.08 45.76 22.89
C THR A 80 25.51 46.13 21.47
N ALA A 81 24.71 45.74 20.49
CA ALA A 81 24.53 46.46 19.23
C ALA A 81 23.09 46.24 18.71
N SER A 82 22.16 47.12 19.12
CA SER A 82 20.81 47.13 18.55
C SER A 82 20.83 47.81 17.19
N VAL A 83 20.33 47.13 16.15
CA VAL A 83 19.77 47.81 14.97
C VAL A 83 18.32 47.37 14.85
N MET A 84 17.45 48.37 14.75
CA MET A 84 16.00 48.28 14.90
C MET A 84 15.32 48.08 13.54
N THR A 85 14.52 47.02 13.39
CA THR A 85 13.47 46.99 12.34
C THR A 85 12.26 46.14 12.77
N PRO A 86 11.23 46.75 13.40
CA PRO A 86 9.90 46.17 13.60
C PRO A 86 8.93 46.63 12.48
N PRO A 87 7.66 46.18 12.43
CA PRO A 87 7.05 45.03 13.10
C PRO A 87 6.35 44.05 12.13
N ALA A 88 6.14 42.80 12.58
CA ALA A 88 5.00 41.99 12.14
C ALA A 88 4.16 41.65 13.39
N PRO A 89 2.83 41.85 13.39
CA PRO A 89 2.02 41.76 14.59
C PRO A 89 1.80 40.34 15.12
N ALA A 90 1.51 40.30 16.42
CA ALA A 90 1.04 39.19 17.26
C ALA A 90 -0.08 38.32 16.60
N THR A 91 -0.42 37.11 17.06
CA THR A 91 -0.58 36.71 18.48
C THR A 91 -0.52 35.19 18.71
N VAL A 92 -0.12 34.82 19.92
CA VAL A 92 -0.01 33.48 20.56
C VAL A 92 -1.41 32.84 20.87
N PRO A 93 -1.58 31.63 21.46
CA PRO A 93 -0.61 30.78 22.18
C PRO A 93 -0.70 29.24 22.01
N ALA A 94 0.13 28.55 22.79
CA ALA A 94 0.23 27.10 22.87
C ALA A 94 -0.81 26.44 23.79
N ALA A 95 -1.11 25.16 23.50
CA ALA A 95 -1.43 24.11 24.46
C ALA A 95 -0.73 22.82 23.95
N TYR A 96 0.30 22.28 24.58
CA TYR A 96 0.25 21.46 25.80
C TYR A 96 -0.85 20.39 25.80
N GLN A 97 -0.50 19.18 25.30
CA GLN A 97 -0.41 17.90 26.04
C GLN A 97 -1.58 17.43 26.95
N PRO A 98 -1.63 16.13 27.35
CA PRO A 98 -1.31 14.88 26.65
C PRO A 98 -2.42 13.82 26.96
N ALA A 99 -2.03 12.53 27.10
CA ALA A 99 -2.85 11.37 27.51
C ALA A 99 -3.85 10.86 26.45
N GLY A 100 -4.15 9.56 26.35
CA GLY A 100 -3.70 8.43 27.18
C GLY A 100 -4.86 7.47 27.44
N ALA A 101 -4.72 6.23 26.97
CA ALA A 101 -5.53 5.05 27.28
C ALA A 101 -7.05 5.22 27.56
N SER A 102 -7.87 4.67 26.66
CA SER A 102 -9.09 3.98 27.08
C SER A 102 -9.38 2.78 26.19
N THR A 103 -9.26 1.61 26.80
CA THR A 103 -9.76 0.33 26.31
C THR A 103 -11.27 0.36 26.16
N ALA A 104 -11.80 -0.15 25.04
CA ALA A 104 -13.20 -0.53 24.92
C ALA A 104 -13.29 -1.92 24.27
N THR A 105 -13.31 -2.95 25.11
CA THR A 105 -13.63 -4.32 24.71
C THR A 105 -15.06 -4.37 24.19
N SER A 106 -15.26 -4.71 22.90
CA SER A 106 -16.57 -5.04 22.36
C SER A 106 -16.64 -6.53 22.05
N THR A 107 -17.06 -7.30 23.05
CA THR A 107 -17.38 -8.72 22.92
C THR A 107 -18.69 -8.85 22.13
N ALA A 108 -18.59 -9.08 20.81
CA ALA A 108 -19.75 -9.39 19.98
C ALA A 108 -20.11 -10.88 20.10
N THR A 109 -21.13 -11.17 20.89
CA THR A 109 -21.61 -12.52 21.19
C THR A 109 -22.07 -13.25 19.93
N PHE A 110 -21.57 -14.46 19.70
CA PHE A 110 -22.07 -15.36 18.65
C PHE A 110 -23.45 -15.93 19.04
N THR A 111 -24.45 -15.75 18.19
CA THR A 111 -25.70 -16.52 18.21
C THR A 111 -25.88 -17.24 16.87
N PRO A 112 -25.78 -18.58 16.82
CA PRO A 112 -26.06 -19.33 15.59
C PRO A 112 -27.59 -19.50 15.42
N ALA A 113 -28.20 -18.62 14.62
CA ALA A 113 -29.57 -18.82 14.18
C ALA A 113 -29.61 -19.93 13.11
N THR A 114 -30.20 -21.07 13.46
CA THR A 114 -30.54 -22.11 12.48
C THR A 114 -31.74 -21.65 11.65
N THR A 115 -31.55 -21.50 10.34
CA THR A 115 -32.65 -21.45 9.38
C THR A 115 -32.40 -22.44 8.23
N THR A 116 -33.40 -23.29 8.02
CA THR A 116 -33.43 -24.34 6.98
C THR A 116 -33.52 -23.74 5.57
N PRO A 117 -33.00 -24.44 4.54
CA PRO A 117 -33.08 -23.96 3.16
C PRO A 117 -34.44 -24.32 2.54
N LEU A 118 -35.07 -23.37 1.83
CA LEU A 118 -36.14 -23.70 0.87
C LEU A 118 -36.23 -22.67 -0.26
N SER A 119 -36.02 -23.18 -1.49
CA SER A 119 -36.61 -22.75 -2.76
C SER A 119 -36.67 -21.26 -3.16
N SER A 120 -35.92 -20.92 -4.21
CA SER A 120 -36.43 -20.13 -5.33
C SER A 120 -35.71 -20.53 -6.63
N PRO A 121 -36.41 -20.98 -7.69
CA PRO A 121 -35.80 -21.43 -8.93
C PRO A 121 -35.41 -20.28 -9.87
N ALA A 122 -34.52 -20.63 -10.80
CA ALA A 122 -33.86 -19.75 -11.76
C ALA A 122 -34.77 -18.88 -12.65
N THR A 123 -34.33 -17.64 -12.88
CA THR A 123 -34.10 -17.12 -14.24
C THR A 123 -32.73 -16.43 -14.28
N ALA A 124 -31.66 -17.23 -14.37
CA ALA A 124 -30.31 -16.71 -14.52
C ALA A 124 -30.02 -16.41 -16.00
N THR A 125 -30.17 -15.15 -16.41
CA THR A 125 -29.65 -14.65 -17.69
C THR A 125 -28.14 -14.92 -17.75
N PRO A 126 -27.59 -15.51 -18.82
CA PRO A 126 -26.17 -15.86 -18.90
C PRO A 126 -25.29 -14.62 -19.13
N ALA A 127 -25.05 -13.85 -18.08
CA ALA A 127 -24.00 -12.83 -18.07
C ALA A 127 -22.64 -13.55 -18.24
N LEU A 128 -21.95 -13.26 -19.34
CA LEU A 128 -20.77 -13.96 -19.84
C LEU A 128 -19.49 -13.70 -18.99
N GLY A 129 -19.54 -14.03 -17.69
CA GLY A 129 -18.55 -13.67 -16.67
C GLY A 129 -17.43 -14.69 -16.47
N LYS A 130 -16.82 -15.23 -17.54
CA LYS A 130 -15.67 -16.15 -17.42
C LYS A 130 -14.36 -15.37 -17.36
N ARG A 131 -14.10 -14.82 -16.16
CA ARG A 131 -12.84 -14.18 -15.75
C ARG A 131 -11.66 -15.11 -16.09
N PRO A 132 -10.69 -14.74 -16.93
CA PRO A 132 -9.62 -15.64 -17.31
C PRO A 132 -8.72 -15.98 -16.12
N ILE A 133 -8.88 -17.22 -15.65
CA ILE A 133 -8.00 -17.87 -14.68
C ILE A 133 -6.70 -18.19 -15.43
N ASN A 134 -5.70 -17.30 -15.32
CA ASN A 134 -4.26 -17.61 -15.26
C ASN A 134 -3.43 -16.30 -15.40
N PRO A 135 -2.90 -15.72 -14.30
CA PRO A 135 -2.06 -14.51 -14.35
C PRO A 135 -0.67 -14.73 -14.99
N PHE A 136 -0.40 -15.92 -15.54
CA PHE A 136 0.88 -16.31 -16.15
C PHE A 136 0.83 -16.51 -17.68
N LEU A 137 -0.34 -16.41 -18.33
CA LEU A 137 -0.36 -16.10 -19.76
C LEU A 137 0.04 -14.63 -19.87
N ARG A 138 1.31 -14.40 -20.25
CA ARG A 138 2.00 -13.10 -20.40
C ARG A 138 1.01 -11.97 -20.66
N ALA A 139 0.95 -11.01 -19.72
CA ALA A 139 0.05 -9.84 -19.71
C ALA A 139 -0.41 -9.46 -21.12
N ASP A 140 -1.62 -9.91 -21.45
CA ASP A 140 -2.19 -9.79 -22.79
C ASP A 140 -2.03 -8.35 -23.30
N PRO A 141 -1.58 -8.13 -24.55
CA PRO A 141 -1.29 -6.79 -25.05
C PRO A 141 -2.48 -5.84 -24.89
N ALA A 142 -3.72 -6.33 -25.02
CA ALA A 142 -4.92 -5.56 -24.74
C ALA A 142 -5.07 -5.18 -23.26
N GLN A 143 -4.72 -6.07 -22.32
CA GLN A 143 -4.74 -5.76 -20.89
C GLN A 143 -3.62 -4.79 -20.49
N ARG A 144 -2.45 -4.87 -21.12
CA ARG A 144 -1.37 -3.86 -20.94
C ARG A 144 -1.82 -2.51 -21.49
N ALA A 145 -2.36 -2.47 -22.70
CA ALA A 145 -2.90 -1.28 -23.34
C ALA A 145 -3.98 -0.60 -22.47
N ARG A 146 -4.98 -1.37 -22.02
CA ARG A 146 -6.07 -0.84 -21.17
C ARG A 146 -5.59 -0.25 -19.85
N ARG A 147 -4.52 -0.80 -19.26
CA ARG A 147 -3.88 -0.22 -18.06
C ARG A 147 -3.15 1.08 -18.39
N LEU A 148 -2.42 1.13 -19.51
CA LEU A 148 -1.69 2.33 -19.93
C LEU A 148 -2.65 3.48 -20.26
N ALA A 149 -3.71 3.21 -21.03
CA ALA A 149 -4.76 4.17 -21.36
C ALA A 149 -5.37 4.80 -20.09
N ARG A 150 -5.74 3.98 -19.10
CA ARG A 150 -6.28 4.48 -17.83
C ARG A 150 -5.26 5.27 -17.01
N ALA A 151 -3.98 4.90 -17.04
CA ALA A 151 -2.92 5.65 -16.37
C ALA A 151 -2.75 7.05 -17.00
N LEU A 152 -2.61 7.13 -18.32
CA LEU A 152 -2.46 8.40 -19.05
C LEU A 152 -3.69 9.31 -18.89
N VAL A 153 -4.91 8.78 -18.95
CA VAL A 153 -6.12 9.61 -18.74
C VAL A 153 -6.27 10.02 -17.26
N SER A 154 -5.81 9.21 -16.30
CA SER A 154 -5.74 9.64 -14.90
C SER A 154 -4.72 10.76 -14.67
N ASP A 155 -3.61 10.73 -15.40
CA ASP A 155 -2.57 11.76 -15.38
C ASP A 155 -3.09 13.10 -15.90
N LEU A 156 -3.81 13.07 -17.04
CA LEU A 156 -4.52 14.24 -17.59
C LEU A 156 -5.45 14.93 -16.59
N VAL A 157 -6.18 14.15 -15.79
CA VAL A 157 -7.08 14.70 -14.74
C VAL A 157 -6.29 15.23 -13.54
N ALA A 158 -5.18 14.59 -13.17
CA ALA A 158 -4.32 15.03 -12.07
C ALA A 158 -3.63 16.37 -12.37
N TYR A 159 -3.17 16.58 -13.61
CA TYR A 159 -2.51 17.82 -14.03
C TYR A 159 -3.47 18.95 -14.42
N HIS A 160 -4.67 18.64 -14.93
CA HIS A 160 -5.63 19.65 -15.41
C HIS A 160 -7.02 19.57 -14.73
N PRO A 161 -7.13 19.52 -13.38
CA PRO A 161 -8.43 19.42 -12.72
C PRO A 161 -9.34 20.61 -13.05
N GLN A 162 -8.77 21.82 -13.11
CA GLN A 162 -9.49 23.06 -13.38
C GLN A 162 -10.12 23.09 -14.78
N LYS A 163 -9.40 22.64 -15.82
CA LYS A 163 -9.94 22.47 -17.19
C LYS A 163 -11.06 21.41 -17.23
N ARG A 164 -10.97 20.37 -16.39
CA ARG A 164 -12.00 19.31 -16.32
C ARG A 164 -13.28 19.86 -15.72
N ASP A 165 -13.22 20.56 -14.59
CA ASP A 165 -14.39 21.19 -13.97
C ASP A 165 -15.07 22.21 -14.90
N GLU A 166 -14.29 23.02 -15.62
CA GLU A 166 -14.80 23.96 -16.65
C GLU A 166 -15.50 23.21 -17.79
N GLY A 167 -14.82 22.24 -18.41
CA GLY A 167 -15.41 21.45 -19.50
C GLY A 167 -16.59 20.55 -19.07
N LEU A 168 -16.74 20.26 -17.78
CA LEU A 168 -17.89 19.55 -17.21
C LEU A 168 -19.08 20.48 -16.95
N ARG A 169 -18.85 21.77 -16.70
CA ARG A 169 -19.90 22.82 -16.60
C ARG A 169 -20.40 23.23 -17.98
N ASP A 170 -19.48 23.54 -18.90
CA ASP A 170 -19.80 24.09 -20.22
C ASP A 170 -20.10 23.02 -21.27
N GLY A 171 -19.85 21.74 -20.96
CA GLY A 171 -19.96 20.62 -21.90
C GLY A 171 -18.86 20.59 -22.98
N THR A 172 -17.95 21.55 -22.97
CA THR A 172 -16.86 21.75 -23.95
C THR A 172 -15.63 20.89 -23.68
N LEU A 173 -15.74 19.88 -22.80
CA LEU A 173 -14.67 18.95 -22.39
C LEU A 173 -13.85 18.37 -23.56
N ARG A 174 -14.50 18.05 -24.69
CA ARG A 174 -13.83 17.57 -25.93
C ARG A 174 -12.96 18.62 -26.63
N GLN A 175 -13.30 19.90 -26.49
CA GLN A 175 -12.53 21.03 -27.04
C GLN A 175 -11.33 21.32 -26.14
N LEU A 176 -11.58 21.50 -24.83
CA LEU A 176 -10.58 21.88 -23.83
C LEU A 176 -9.43 20.88 -23.67
N PHE A 177 -9.73 19.58 -23.80
CA PHE A 177 -8.72 18.51 -23.70
C PHE A 177 -8.19 18.03 -25.05
N ARG A 178 -8.59 18.62 -26.20
CA ARG A 178 -8.22 18.10 -27.53
C ARG A 178 -6.71 17.90 -27.71
N GLU A 179 -5.92 18.92 -27.37
CA GLU A 179 -4.46 18.90 -27.53
C GLU A 179 -3.79 17.91 -26.56
N GLU A 180 -4.26 17.88 -25.30
CA GLU A 180 -3.73 16.99 -24.27
C GLU A 180 -4.06 15.50 -24.58
N ILE A 181 -5.27 15.24 -25.07
CA ILE A 181 -5.73 13.92 -25.54
C ILE A 181 -4.90 13.48 -26.74
N LYS A 182 -4.64 14.37 -27.71
CA LYS A 182 -3.80 14.07 -28.87
C LYS A 182 -2.38 13.66 -28.43
N LYS A 183 -1.76 14.45 -27.56
CA LYS A 183 -0.42 14.17 -27.01
C LYS A 183 -0.37 12.84 -26.25
N SER A 184 -1.36 12.59 -25.39
CA SER A 184 -1.44 11.33 -24.63
C SER A 184 -1.75 10.11 -25.52
N TYR A 185 -2.45 10.32 -26.64
CA TYR A 185 -2.70 9.27 -27.62
C TYR A 185 -1.45 8.91 -28.43
N GLU A 186 -0.61 9.90 -28.75
CA GLU A 186 0.66 9.70 -29.45
C GLU A 186 1.63 8.86 -28.60
N GLU A 187 1.81 9.22 -27.33
CA GLU A 187 2.56 8.41 -26.32
C GLU A 187 1.97 6.99 -26.17
N TYR A 188 0.64 6.85 -26.17
CA TYR A 188 -0.03 5.55 -26.10
C TYR A 188 0.25 4.68 -27.34
N VAL A 189 0.29 5.28 -28.54
CA VAL A 189 0.67 4.59 -29.79
C VAL A 189 2.13 4.15 -29.74
N GLU A 190 3.05 4.99 -29.27
CA GLU A 190 4.47 4.65 -29.16
C GLU A 190 4.74 3.50 -28.18
N GLN A 191 4.08 3.49 -27.02
CA GLN A 191 4.31 2.48 -25.99
C GLN A 191 3.60 1.14 -26.21
N VAL A 192 2.46 1.14 -26.89
CA VAL A 192 1.63 -0.08 -27.10
C VAL A 192 1.81 -0.65 -28.51
N GLY A 193 2.16 0.17 -29.48
CA GLY A 193 2.23 -0.18 -30.89
C GLY A 193 0.94 0.18 -31.64
N ARG A 194 1.11 0.54 -32.92
CA ARG A 194 0.04 1.10 -33.76
C ARG A 194 -1.16 0.17 -33.92
N ASP A 195 -0.93 -1.13 -34.12
CA ASP A 195 -1.98 -2.15 -34.29
C ASP A 195 -3.00 -2.17 -33.14
N VAL A 196 -2.51 -2.08 -31.89
CA VAL A 196 -3.37 -2.13 -30.70
C VAL A 196 -4.05 -0.78 -30.46
N ALA A 197 -3.45 0.32 -30.91
CA ALA A 197 -4.07 1.63 -30.82
C ALA A 197 -5.19 1.82 -31.87
N GLU A 198 -4.95 1.44 -33.12
CA GLU A 198 -5.92 1.59 -34.22
C GLU A 198 -7.11 0.61 -34.14
N HIS A 199 -6.96 -0.55 -33.51
CA HIS A 199 -8.07 -1.50 -33.26
C HIS A 199 -8.62 -1.43 -31.81
N SER A 200 -8.07 -0.53 -30.99
CA SER A 200 -8.31 -0.29 -29.56
C SER A 200 -9.38 0.73 -29.11
N PRO A 201 -10.64 0.39 -28.75
CA PRO A 201 -11.48 1.35 -28.03
C PRO A 201 -11.00 1.66 -26.58
N TYR A 202 -9.99 0.97 -26.02
CA TYR A 202 -9.62 1.13 -24.59
C TYR A 202 -9.25 2.56 -24.19
N PHE A 203 -8.67 3.35 -25.09
CA PHE A 203 -8.34 4.74 -24.83
C PHE A 203 -9.60 5.62 -24.77
N GLN A 204 -10.53 5.43 -25.70
CA GLN A 204 -11.82 6.10 -25.72
C GLN A 204 -12.72 5.66 -24.56
N GLU A 205 -12.68 4.39 -24.14
CA GLU A 205 -13.31 3.92 -22.90
C GLU A 205 -12.75 4.65 -21.67
N ALA A 206 -11.41 4.77 -21.56
CA ALA A 206 -10.78 5.45 -20.44
C ALA A 206 -11.13 6.95 -20.38
N LEU A 207 -11.20 7.64 -21.53
CA LEU A 207 -11.67 9.03 -21.60
C LEU A 207 -13.13 9.18 -21.11
N ASN A 208 -14.01 8.28 -21.56
CA ASN A 208 -15.41 8.30 -21.15
C ASN A 208 -15.61 7.90 -19.67
N GLU A 209 -14.80 6.98 -19.14
CA GLU A 209 -14.85 6.54 -17.74
C GLU A 209 -14.27 7.60 -16.78
N ILE A 210 -13.06 8.10 -17.06
CA ILE A 210 -12.29 8.94 -16.11
C ILE A 210 -12.51 10.43 -16.39
N LEU A 211 -12.29 10.89 -17.62
CA LEU A 211 -12.35 12.31 -17.97
C LEU A 211 -13.78 12.84 -17.86
N ALA A 212 -14.72 12.15 -18.52
CA ALA A 212 -16.15 12.49 -18.56
C ALA A 212 -16.98 11.96 -17.38
N GLY A 213 -16.34 11.24 -16.43
CA GLY A 213 -16.99 10.73 -15.22
C GLY A 213 -18.08 9.70 -15.49
N GLY A 214 -17.86 8.78 -16.42
CA GLY A 214 -18.79 7.72 -16.83
C GLY A 214 -19.75 8.09 -17.98
N ARG A 215 -19.69 9.32 -18.49
CA ARG A 215 -20.53 9.76 -19.63
C ARG A 215 -19.82 9.45 -20.96
N ARG A 216 -20.56 8.92 -21.93
CA ARG A 216 -20.07 8.70 -23.30
C ARG A 216 -20.12 10.01 -24.10
N LEU A 217 -19.11 10.85 -23.91
CA LEU A 217 -18.95 12.12 -24.61
C LEU A 217 -17.98 12.04 -25.79
N PHE A 218 -17.03 11.10 -25.75
CA PHE A 218 -15.97 10.92 -26.75
C PHE A 218 -16.30 9.79 -27.72
#